data_AF-A0AAW0JNR6-F1
#
_entry.id   AF-A0AAW0JNR6-F1
#
_cell.length_a   1.000
_cell.length_b   1.000
_cell.length_c   1.000
_cell.angle_alpha   90.00
_cell.angle_beta   90.00
_cell.angle_gamma   90.00
#
_symmetry.space_group_name_H-M   'P 1'
#
loop_
_entity.id
_entity.type
_entity.pdbx_description
1 polymer ?
#
loop_
_entity_poly.entity_id
_entity_poly.type
_entity_poly.pdbx_seq_one_letter_code
_entity_poly.pdbx_strand_id
1 'polypeptide(L)'
;MAITFSDLHTEAGLKSLDEFLSGKSYVSGDNLTKDDIKVYAAVLVNPSNSFPNVCKWYDAVSSQLAASFPGKAVGVRVGGKGAPVVAAPAKEEAAAGDDDDLDLFGDETEEDKKAAEEREAAKKPAKKKESGKSSVLLDVKPWDDETNMKKLEEAVRSVEIPGLFWGASKLVAVGYGIKKLQIMLTIVDDLVSVDDLIEERLTVEPCNEYIQSCDIVAFNKI
;
A
#
# COMPACT_ATOMS: atom_id res chain seq x y z
N MET A 1 -8.26 27.85 -3.85
CA MET A 1 -7.95 27.61 -2.43
C MET A 1 -8.04 26.11 -2.19
N ALA A 2 -6.98 25.46 -1.73
CA ALA A 2 -7.04 24.05 -1.35
C ALA A 2 -7.79 23.95 -0.02
N ILE A 3 -9.00 23.40 -0.04
CA ILE A 3 -9.78 23.17 1.17
C ILE A 3 -9.09 22.04 1.93
N THR A 4 -8.59 22.34 3.12
CA THR A 4 -7.94 21.36 3.98
C THR A 4 -8.69 21.33 5.30
N PHE A 5 -9.18 20.15 5.67
CA PHE A 5 -9.81 19.94 6.97
C PHE A 5 -8.78 19.26 7.89
N SER A 6 -8.63 19.80 9.10
CA SER A 6 -7.80 19.20 10.14
C SER A 6 -8.68 18.44 11.12
N ASP A 7 -8.19 17.33 11.66
CA ASP A 7 -8.84 16.60 12.77
C ASP A 7 -10.26 16.08 12.50
N LEU A 8 -10.51 15.51 11.31
CA LEU A 8 -11.80 14.91 10.91
C LEU A 8 -12.26 13.70 11.74
N HIS A 9 -11.44 13.25 12.69
CA HIS A 9 -11.80 12.24 13.69
C HIS A 9 -12.35 12.85 14.99
N THR A 10 -12.36 14.18 15.12
CA THR A 10 -12.92 14.89 16.29
C THR A 10 -14.28 15.51 15.95
N GLU A 11 -15.12 15.69 16.96
CA GLU A 11 -16.42 16.38 16.79
C GLU A 11 -16.27 17.81 16.26
N ALA A 12 -15.15 18.49 16.55
CA ALA A 12 -14.86 19.83 16.06
C ALA A 12 -14.57 19.84 14.54
N GLY A 13 -13.75 18.90 14.06
CA GLY A 13 -13.46 18.75 12.63
C GLY A 13 -14.71 18.35 11.83
N LEU A 14 -15.56 17.49 12.40
CA LEU A 14 -16.84 17.10 11.79
C LEU A 14 -17.84 18.27 11.72
N LYS A 15 -17.87 19.16 12.73
CA LYS A 15 -18.69 20.39 12.70
C LYS A 15 -18.27 21.31 11.55
N SER A 16 -16.96 21.55 11.39
CA SER A 16 -16.45 22.38 10.31
C SER A 16 -16.72 21.77 8.93
N LEU A 17 -16.66 20.44 8.82
CA LEU A 17 -17.02 19.74 7.59
C LEU A 17 -18.53 19.84 7.29
N ASP A 18 -19.39 19.70 8.31
CA ASP A 18 -20.85 19.83 8.14
C ASP A 18 -21.26 21.23 7.68
N GLU A 19 -20.67 22.27 8.29
CA GLU A 19 -20.90 23.66 7.90
C GLU A 19 -20.39 23.93 6.48
N PHE A 20 -19.25 23.36 6.10
CA PHE A 20 -18.70 23.52 4.76
C PHE A 20 -19.55 22.84 3.68
N LEU A 21 -20.10 21.67 3.99
CA LEU A 21 -21.01 20.90 3.14
C LEU A 21 -22.45 21.44 3.18
N SER A 22 -22.74 22.43 4.01
CA SER A 22 -24.01 23.13 4.00
C SER A 22 -24.23 23.80 2.64
N GLY A 23 -25.17 23.25 1.86
CA GLY A 23 -25.46 23.71 0.50
C GLY A 23 -24.52 23.19 -0.59
N LYS A 24 -23.61 22.24 -0.29
CA LYS A 24 -22.71 21.61 -1.26
C LYS A 24 -22.80 20.09 -1.19
N SER A 25 -22.88 19.45 -2.33
CA SER A 25 -22.94 17.99 -2.42
C SER A 25 -21.57 17.31 -2.35
N TYR A 26 -20.48 18.05 -2.60
CA TYR A 26 -19.09 17.57 -2.62
C TYR A 26 -18.13 18.64 -2.07
N VAL A 27 -16.93 18.21 -1.69
CA VAL A 27 -15.86 19.08 -1.15
C VAL A 27 -15.34 20.04 -2.21
N SER A 28 -15.16 19.56 -3.44
CA SER A 28 -14.66 20.36 -4.57
C SER A 28 -15.54 20.15 -5.81
N GLY A 29 -16.32 21.16 -6.20
CA GLY A 29 -17.13 21.14 -7.42
C GLY A 29 -18.43 20.33 -7.32
N ASP A 30 -18.98 19.95 -8.48
CA ASP A 30 -20.30 19.28 -8.60
C ASP A 30 -20.22 17.75 -8.72
N ASN A 31 -19.02 17.17 -8.73
CA ASN A 31 -18.78 15.74 -8.89
C ASN A 31 -17.77 15.22 -7.87
N LEU A 32 -17.71 13.91 -7.68
CA LEU A 32 -16.74 13.25 -6.81
C LEU A 32 -15.30 13.57 -7.28
N THR A 33 -14.52 14.25 -6.44
CA THR A 33 -13.12 14.57 -6.74
C THR A 33 -12.14 13.83 -5.85
N LYS A 34 -10.85 13.96 -6.16
CA LYS A 34 -9.76 13.44 -5.32
C LYS A 34 -9.80 14.00 -3.89
N ASP A 35 -10.33 15.20 -3.69
CA ASP A 35 -10.43 15.80 -2.37
C ASP A 35 -11.55 15.16 -1.55
N ASP A 36 -12.69 14.82 -2.17
CA ASP A 36 -13.74 14.02 -1.52
C ASP A 36 -13.21 12.66 -1.04
N ILE A 37 -12.42 11.98 -1.87
CA ILE A 37 -11.83 10.68 -1.52
C ILE A 37 -10.84 10.81 -0.35
N LYS A 38 -10.02 11.88 -0.31
CA LYS A 38 -9.10 12.14 0.80
C LYS A 38 -9.84 12.42 2.11
N VAL A 39 -10.87 13.26 2.04
CA VAL A 39 -11.71 13.60 3.21
C VAL A 39 -12.46 12.35 3.68
N TYR A 40 -12.99 11.54 2.76
CA TYR A 40 -13.70 10.30 3.06
C TYR A 40 -12.78 9.28 3.74
N ALA A 41 -11.55 9.12 3.26
CA ALA A 41 -10.55 8.26 3.89
C ALA A 41 -10.12 8.76 5.29
N ALA A 42 -10.19 10.07 5.54
CA ALA A 42 -9.90 10.65 6.86
C ALA A 42 -11.08 10.50 7.84
N VAL A 43 -12.32 10.42 7.33
CA VAL A 43 -13.52 10.10 8.10
C VAL A 43 -13.62 8.57 8.25
N LEU A 44 -12.87 8.04 9.22
CA LEU A 44 -12.74 6.59 9.48
C LEU A 44 -14.05 5.90 9.90
N VAL A 45 -15.01 6.65 10.42
CA VAL A 45 -16.29 6.14 10.92
C VAL A 45 -17.39 7.08 10.46
N ASN A 46 -18.51 6.53 9.98
CA ASN A 46 -19.68 7.31 9.59
C ASN A 46 -20.08 8.22 10.78
N PRO A 47 -20.00 9.56 10.63
CA PRO A 47 -20.36 10.46 11.71
C PRO A 47 -21.83 10.24 12.04
N SER A 48 -22.12 10.06 13.32
CA SER A 48 -23.49 9.81 13.79
C SER A 48 -24.45 10.93 13.32
N ASN A 49 -25.75 10.65 13.32
CA ASN A 49 -26.87 11.51 12.88
C ASN A 49 -26.88 12.97 13.42
N SER A 50 -25.92 13.35 14.27
CA SER A 50 -25.61 14.70 14.69
C SER A 50 -25.18 15.64 13.55
N PHE A 51 -24.69 15.11 12.41
CA PHE A 51 -24.20 15.91 11.27
C PHE A 51 -24.87 15.48 9.94
N PRO A 52 -26.08 16.00 9.65
CA PRO A 52 -26.88 15.52 8.52
C PRO A 52 -26.28 15.82 7.15
N ASN A 53 -25.45 16.86 7.01
CA ASN A 53 -24.84 17.19 5.72
C ASN A 53 -23.64 16.27 5.45
N VAL A 54 -22.85 15.98 6.48
CA VAL A 54 -21.73 15.03 6.39
C VAL A 54 -22.23 13.61 6.13
N CYS A 55 -23.30 13.15 6.80
CA CYS A 55 -23.87 11.82 6.55
C CYS A 55 -24.30 11.65 5.08
N LYS A 56 -25.06 12.62 4.55
CA LYS A 56 -25.53 12.59 3.16
C LYS A 56 -24.38 12.56 2.16
N TRP A 57 -23.34 13.36 2.40
CA TRP A 57 -22.14 13.36 1.59
C TRP A 57 -21.38 12.03 1.70
N TYR A 58 -21.21 11.49 2.91
CA TYR A 58 -20.52 10.22 3.14
C TYR A 58 -21.23 9.05 2.42
N ASP A 59 -22.56 8.99 2.48
CA ASP A 59 -23.36 7.98 1.78
C ASP A 59 -23.27 8.14 0.25
N ALA A 60 -23.29 9.37 -0.26
CA ALA A 60 -23.13 9.64 -1.69
C ALA A 60 -21.75 9.20 -2.20
N VAL A 61 -20.69 9.53 -1.46
CA VAL A 61 -19.31 9.12 -1.76
C VAL A 61 -19.17 7.60 -1.67
N SER A 62 -19.69 6.99 -0.61
CA SER A 62 -19.63 5.54 -0.41
C SER A 62 -20.37 4.78 -1.51
N SER A 63 -21.55 5.25 -1.93
CA SER A 63 -22.33 4.63 -3.00
C SER A 63 -21.59 4.69 -4.34
N GLN A 64 -21.00 5.84 -4.66
CA GLN A 64 -20.21 6.02 -5.88
C GLN A 64 -18.92 5.19 -5.88
N LEU A 65 -18.27 5.08 -4.71
CA LEU A 65 -17.08 4.26 -4.56
C LEU A 65 -17.41 2.78 -4.63
N ALA A 66 -18.54 2.33 -4.07
CA ALA A 66 -19.00 0.94 -4.17
C ALA A 66 -19.38 0.56 -5.60
N ALA A 67 -19.95 1.49 -6.39
CA ALA A 67 -20.24 1.26 -7.81
C ALA A 67 -18.95 1.14 -8.65
N SER A 68 -17.90 1.87 -8.28
CA SER A 68 -16.62 1.87 -8.99
C SER A 68 -15.67 0.75 -8.51
N PHE A 69 -15.82 0.33 -7.26
CA PHE A 69 -15.02 -0.69 -6.59
C PHE A 69 -15.94 -1.66 -5.85
N PRO A 70 -16.51 -2.67 -6.54
CA PRO A 70 -17.34 -3.68 -5.89
C PRO A 70 -16.48 -4.58 -5.00
N GLY A 71 -16.40 -4.26 -3.71
CA GLY A 71 -15.63 -5.00 -2.73
C GLY A 71 -15.61 -4.30 -1.37
N LYS A 72 -15.40 -5.07 -0.29
CA LYS A 72 -15.22 -4.49 1.05
C LYS A 72 -13.83 -3.84 1.08
N ALA A 73 -13.75 -2.53 1.29
CA ALA A 73 -12.47 -1.84 1.38
C ALA A 73 -11.65 -2.40 2.55
N VAL A 74 -10.60 -3.15 2.25
CA VAL A 74 -9.64 -3.67 3.23
C VAL A 74 -8.37 -2.82 3.13
N GLY A 75 -7.98 -2.18 4.24
CA GLY A 75 -6.62 -1.68 4.45
C GLY A 75 -6.19 -0.38 3.74
N VAL A 76 -6.93 0.15 2.76
CA VAL A 76 -6.48 1.36 2.03
C VAL A 76 -6.78 2.64 2.83
N ARG A 77 -5.75 3.18 3.49
CA ARG A 77 -5.73 4.60 3.92
C ARG A 77 -5.10 5.42 2.81
N VAL A 78 -5.86 6.37 2.24
CA VAL A 78 -5.30 7.39 1.33
C VAL A 78 -4.44 8.33 2.17
N GLY A 79 -3.18 7.95 2.36
CA GLY A 79 -2.16 8.80 2.95
C GLY A 79 -1.94 10.00 2.04
N GLY A 80 -2.63 11.10 2.32
CA GLY A 80 -2.22 12.40 1.82
C GLY A 80 -0.74 12.60 2.15
N LYS A 81 0.07 12.89 1.13
CA LYS A 81 1.38 13.52 1.36
C LYS A 81 1.14 14.79 2.15
N GLY A 82 1.33 14.70 3.45
CA GLY A 82 1.03 15.73 4.43
C GLY A 82 1.18 15.11 5.80
N ALA A 83 2.42 14.91 6.22
CA ALA A 83 2.73 14.45 7.56
C ALA A 83 2.14 15.45 8.59
N PRO A 84 1.35 14.99 9.57
CA PRO A 84 1.14 15.74 10.79
C PRO A 84 2.37 15.52 11.67
N VAL A 85 3.00 16.60 12.13
CA VAL A 85 3.92 16.52 13.27
C VAL A 85 3.31 17.39 14.36
N VAL A 86 2.81 16.72 15.39
CA VAL A 86 2.31 17.30 16.63
C VAL A 86 3.48 17.86 17.44
N ALA A 87 3.21 19.00 18.07
CA ALA A 87 4.10 19.96 18.71
C ALA A 87 4.91 19.51 19.94
N ALA A 88 6.03 20.19 20.19
CA ALA A 88 6.53 20.67 21.50
C ALA A 88 7.69 21.71 21.27
N PRO A 89 8.03 22.64 22.20
CA PRO A 89 7.91 24.10 21.97
C PRO A 89 9.21 24.94 22.00
N ALA A 90 9.04 26.24 21.68
CA ALA A 90 9.86 27.43 21.97
C ALA A 90 11.13 27.70 21.14
N LYS A 91 11.15 28.81 20.36
CA LYS A 91 11.71 30.13 20.74
C LYS A 91 11.73 31.09 19.52
N GLU A 92 11.49 32.37 19.80
CA GLU A 92 11.35 33.51 18.88
C GLU A 92 12.61 33.91 18.06
N GLU A 93 12.31 34.71 17.01
CA GLU A 93 13.08 35.83 16.41
C GLU A 93 13.90 35.66 15.10
N ALA A 94 13.40 36.40 14.08
CA ALA A 94 14.09 37.36 13.20
C ALA A 94 14.84 36.93 11.90
N ALA A 95 14.20 37.28 10.76
CA ALA A 95 14.64 38.17 9.65
C ALA A 95 15.80 37.84 8.66
N ALA A 96 15.56 38.35 7.42
CA ALA A 96 16.42 38.58 6.23
C ALA A 96 16.64 37.39 5.26
N GLY A 97 16.52 37.49 3.93
CA GLY A 97 16.26 38.58 2.98
C GLY A 97 16.83 38.21 1.59
N ASP A 98 16.15 38.67 0.53
CA ASP A 98 16.55 38.91 -0.90
C ASP A 98 17.23 37.80 -1.73
N ASP A 99 16.75 37.32 -2.88
CA ASP A 99 16.26 37.91 -4.17
C ASP A 99 17.36 38.12 -5.24
N ASP A 100 16.95 37.97 -6.50
CA ASP A 100 17.64 38.12 -7.79
C ASP A 100 18.61 37.03 -8.29
N ASP A 101 18.13 36.21 -9.23
CA ASP A 101 18.52 36.38 -10.65
C ASP A 101 17.54 35.63 -11.58
N LEU A 102 16.55 36.40 -12.07
CA LEU A 102 15.77 36.11 -13.26
C LEU A 102 16.70 36.26 -14.49
N ASP A 103 16.91 35.18 -15.26
CA ASP A 103 16.66 35.14 -16.71
C ASP A 103 17.36 33.93 -17.37
N LEU A 104 16.57 32.98 -17.91
CA LEU A 104 16.69 32.60 -19.33
C LEU A 104 15.54 31.65 -19.71
N PHE A 105 14.45 32.23 -20.19
CA PHE A 105 13.69 31.59 -21.26
C PHE A 105 14.63 31.45 -22.48
N GLY A 106 15.43 30.37 -22.50
CA GLY A 106 16.23 29.94 -23.64
C GLY A 106 15.66 28.63 -24.17
N ASP A 107 14.92 28.74 -25.26
CA ASP A 107 14.35 27.64 -26.04
C ASP A 107 15.46 26.73 -26.63
N GLU A 108 15.07 25.47 -26.93
CA GLU A 108 15.83 24.39 -27.59
C GLU A 108 16.78 23.58 -26.66
N THR A 109 16.71 22.24 -26.49
CA THR A 109 16.36 21.16 -27.44
C THR A 109 16.05 19.84 -26.70
N GLU A 110 15.30 18.93 -27.34
CA GLU A 110 14.74 17.65 -26.85
C GLU A 110 15.77 16.53 -26.49
N GLU A 111 17.02 16.86 -26.15
CA GLU A 111 18.11 15.88 -25.98
C GLU A 111 18.70 15.79 -24.56
N ASP A 112 18.04 16.35 -23.53
CA ASP A 112 18.48 16.21 -22.12
C ASP A 112 17.60 15.23 -21.29
N LYS A 113 16.73 14.46 -21.96
CA LYS A 113 15.91 13.41 -21.30
C LYS A 113 16.69 12.13 -20.95
N LYS A 114 17.97 12.03 -21.31
CA LYS A 114 18.77 10.81 -21.11
C LYS A 114 19.81 10.88 -20.00
N ALA A 115 20.07 12.06 -19.42
CA ALA A 115 21.04 12.24 -18.34
C ALA A 115 20.41 12.40 -16.94
N ALA A 116 19.08 12.52 -16.85
CA ALA A 116 18.35 12.56 -15.58
C ALA A 116 18.05 11.17 -14.99
N GLU A 117 18.08 10.11 -15.81
CA GLU A 117 17.80 8.74 -15.35
C GLU A 117 18.98 8.15 -14.54
N GLU A 118 20.21 8.59 -14.80
CA GLU A 118 21.40 8.06 -14.11
C GLU A 118 21.71 8.73 -12.76
N ARG A 119 20.98 9.80 -12.40
CA ARG A 119 21.04 10.42 -11.05
C ARG A 119 19.88 10.09 -10.13
N GLU A 120 18.95 9.22 -10.53
CA GLU A 120 18.00 8.60 -9.58
C GLU A 120 18.61 7.40 -8.82
N ALA A 121 19.84 7.01 -9.13
CA ALA A 121 20.60 6.01 -8.37
C ALA A 121 21.18 6.52 -7.02
N ALA A 122 20.86 7.76 -6.61
CA ALA A 122 21.48 8.37 -5.42
C ALA A 122 20.49 9.08 -4.46
N LYS A 123 19.20 8.72 -4.45
CA LYS A 123 18.35 9.03 -3.28
C LYS A 123 18.68 8.07 -2.14
N LYS A 124 19.66 8.52 -1.35
CA LYS A 124 20.11 7.96 -0.08
C LYS A 124 18.94 7.39 0.74
N PRO A 125 19.06 6.16 1.30
CA PRO A 125 18.02 5.54 2.10
C PRO A 125 17.79 6.38 3.34
N ALA A 126 16.63 7.04 3.40
CA ALA A 126 16.18 7.75 4.59
C ALA A 126 15.93 6.71 5.69
N LYS A 127 16.93 6.55 6.55
CA LYS A 127 16.95 5.73 7.78
C LYS A 127 16.61 4.25 7.56
N LYS A 128 17.62 3.40 7.70
CA LYS A 128 17.42 2.03 8.19
C LYS A 128 16.60 2.10 9.49
N LYS A 129 15.27 2.03 9.40
CA LYS A 129 14.56 1.13 10.30
C LYS A 129 15.17 -0.23 9.99
N GLU A 130 15.68 -0.93 10.99
CA GLU A 130 15.92 -2.36 10.85
C GLU A 130 14.60 -2.96 10.37
N SER A 131 14.50 -3.19 9.07
CA SER A 131 13.38 -3.92 8.52
C SER A 131 13.52 -5.32 9.07
N GLY A 132 12.56 -5.71 9.90
CA GLY A 132 12.49 -7.06 10.45
C GLY A 132 12.58 -8.04 9.29
N LYS A 133 13.44 -9.03 9.44
CA LYS A 133 13.46 -10.16 8.52
C LYS A 133 12.71 -11.29 9.19
N SER A 134 11.96 -12.03 8.41
CA SER A 134 11.30 -13.24 8.91
C SER A 134 11.69 -14.41 8.03
N SER A 135 12.10 -15.50 8.68
CA SER A 135 12.30 -16.80 8.05
C SER A 135 11.03 -17.61 8.20
N VAL A 136 10.49 -18.06 7.08
CA VAL A 136 9.21 -18.77 7.00
C VAL A 136 9.45 -20.12 6.35
N LEU A 137 8.80 -21.14 6.91
CA LEU A 137 8.78 -22.49 6.37
C LEU A 137 7.40 -22.74 5.76
N LEU A 138 7.36 -22.88 4.44
CA LEU A 138 6.13 -23.05 3.68
C LEU A 138 6.04 -24.49 3.16
N ASP A 139 4.90 -25.13 3.38
CA ASP A 139 4.56 -26.41 2.75
C ASP A 139 3.66 -26.16 1.54
N VAL A 140 4.14 -26.54 0.36
CA VAL A 140 3.41 -26.46 -0.90
C VAL A 140 2.90 -27.85 -1.25
N LYS A 141 1.57 -28.01 -1.28
CA LYS A 141 0.91 -29.26 -1.64
C LYS A 141 0.59 -29.27 -3.14
N PRO A 142 1.06 -30.29 -3.89
CA PRO A 142 0.63 -30.47 -5.27
C PRO A 142 -0.80 -31.02 -5.35
N TRP A 143 -1.36 -31.03 -6.56
CA TRP A 143 -2.67 -31.63 -6.83
C TRP A 143 -2.66 -33.16 -6.68
N ASP A 144 -1.61 -33.83 -7.17
CA ASP A 144 -1.50 -35.30 -7.13
C ASP A 144 -0.05 -35.80 -7.24
N ASP A 145 0.19 -37.10 -7.04
CA ASP A 145 1.52 -37.73 -7.08
C ASP A 145 2.17 -37.74 -8.48
N GLU A 146 1.38 -37.58 -9.54
CA GLU A 146 1.88 -37.40 -10.92
C GLU A 146 2.44 -35.99 -11.19
N THR A 147 2.19 -35.01 -10.29
CA THR A 147 2.64 -33.63 -10.48
C THR A 147 4.16 -33.54 -10.48
N ASN A 148 4.73 -32.86 -11.48
CA ASN A 148 6.19 -32.76 -11.59
C ASN A 148 6.76 -31.84 -10.50
N MET A 149 7.28 -32.45 -9.44
CA MET A 149 7.85 -31.75 -8.28
C MET A 149 8.98 -30.78 -8.64
N LYS A 150 9.76 -31.07 -9.70
CA LYS A 150 10.82 -30.16 -10.15
C LYS A 150 10.26 -28.90 -10.79
N LYS A 151 9.22 -29.04 -11.62
CA LYS A 151 8.53 -27.89 -12.22
C LYS A 151 7.83 -27.04 -11.16
N LEU A 152 7.22 -27.70 -10.17
CA LEU A 152 6.61 -27.00 -9.03
C LEU A 152 7.67 -26.18 -8.29
N GLU A 153 8.82 -26.77 -7.97
CA GLU A 153 9.90 -26.03 -7.30
C GLU A 153 10.45 -24.89 -8.17
N GLU A 154 10.61 -25.11 -9.48
CA GLU A 154 11.06 -24.09 -10.43
C GLU A 154 10.06 -22.94 -10.53
N ALA A 155 8.76 -23.24 -10.58
CA ALA A 155 7.69 -22.25 -10.58
C ALA A 155 7.69 -21.42 -9.28
N VAL A 156 7.79 -22.08 -8.11
CA VAL A 156 7.90 -21.38 -6.83
C VAL A 156 9.13 -20.48 -6.78
N ARG A 157 10.30 -20.98 -7.22
CA ARG A 157 11.56 -20.22 -7.24
C ARG A 157 11.57 -19.09 -8.28
N SER A 158 10.77 -19.19 -9.34
CA SER A 158 10.63 -18.15 -10.38
C SER A 158 9.93 -16.90 -9.87
N VAL A 159 9.23 -16.97 -8.74
CA VAL A 159 8.62 -15.82 -8.10
C VAL A 159 9.71 -14.95 -7.49
N GLU A 160 10.01 -13.84 -8.16
CA GLU A 160 10.96 -12.83 -7.71
C GLU A 160 10.21 -11.58 -7.21
N ILE A 161 10.40 -11.25 -5.93
CA ILE A 161 9.83 -10.05 -5.29
C ILE A 161 10.94 -9.36 -4.51
N PRO A 162 11.06 -8.02 -4.56
CA PRO A 162 12.04 -7.30 -3.76
C PRO A 162 11.85 -7.58 -2.26
N GLY A 163 12.84 -8.19 -1.64
CA GLY A 163 12.81 -8.56 -0.22
C GLY A 163 12.44 -10.03 0.06
N LEU A 164 12.11 -10.82 -0.98
CA LEU A 164 11.92 -12.26 -0.89
C LEU A 164 13.20 -13.00 -1.27
N PHE A 165 13.62 -13.95 -0.44
CA PHE A 165 14.78 -14.80 -0.68
C PHE A 165 14.39 -16.26 -0.48
N TRP A 166 14.48 -17.05 -1.55
CA TRP A 166 14.25 -18.50 -1.48
C TRP A 166 15.44 -19.21 -0.86
N GLY A 167 15.17 -20.06 0.13
CA GLY A 167 16.15 -20.87 0.85
C GLY A 167 16.17 -22.33 0.38
N ALA A 168 16.52 -23.20 1.33
CA ALA A 168 16.56 -24.64 1.12
C ALA A 168 15.13 -25.21 0.97
N SER A 169 14.99 -26.19 0.09
CA SER A 169 13.75 -26.95 -0.13
C SER A 169 13.99 -28.43 0.19
N LYS A 170 12.93 -29.12 0.61
CA LYS A 170 12.92 -30.54 0.90
C LYS A 170 11.58 -31.14 0.48
N LEU A 171 11.60 -32.34 -0.07
CA LEU A 171 10.38 -33.11 -0.33
C LEU A 171 10.03 -33.97 0.89
N VAL A 172 8.81 -33.82 1.39
CA VAL A 172 8.29 -34.58 2.53
C VAL A 172 7.10 -35.41 2.06
N ALA A 173 7.11 -36.72 2.32
CA ALA A 173 5.98 -37.59 1.98
C ALA A 173 4.80 -37.33 2.93
N VAL A 174 3.59 -37.16 2.38
CA VAL A 174 2.36 -36.93 3.16
C VAL A 174 1.55 -38.23 3.28
N GLY A 175 1.66 -39.11 2.29
CA GLY A 175 0.96 -40.39 2.21
C GLY A 175 0.46 -40.66 0.79
N TYR A 176 0.08 -41.90 0.49
CA TYR A 176 -0.54 -42.28 -0.79
C TYR A 176 0.26 -41.86 -2.05
N GLY A 177 1.59 -41.87 -1.99
CA GLY A 177 2.45 -41.44 -3.10
C GLY A 177 2.68 -39.93 -3.18
N ILE A 178 1.82 -39.12 -2.56
CA ILE A 178 1.89 -37.65 -2.59
C ILE A 178 3.02 -37.15 -1.69
N LYS A 179 3.87 -36.30 -2.26
CA LYS A 179 4.94 -35.57 -1.57
C LYS A 179 4.61 -34.09 -1.60
N LYS A 180 4.77 -33.41 -0.46
CA LYS A 180 4.72 -31.94 -0.38
C LYS A 180 6.12 -31.36 -0.51
N LEU A 181 6.22 -30.18 -1.09
CA LEU A 181 7.46 -29.41 -1.13
C LEU A 181 7.50 -28.49 0.10
N GLN A 182 8.43 -28.76 1.00
CA GLN A 182 8.70 -27.89 2.13
C GLN A 182 9.85 -26.95 1.75
N ILE A 183 9.58 -25.65 1.64
CA ILE A 183 10.56 -24.64 1.24
C ILE A 183 10.71 -23.57 2.31
N MET A 184 11.96 -23.25 2.63
CA MET A 184 12.29 -22.12 3.49
C MET A 184 12.39 -20.86 2.64
N LEU A 185 11.84 -19.76 3.11
CA LEU A 185 11.96 -18.44 2.51
C LEU A 185 12.30 -17.41 3.58
N THR A 186 13.03 -16.37 3.20
CA THR A 186 13.31 -15.22 4.06
C THR A 186 12.69 -13.99 3.42
N ILE A 187 11.85 -13.30 4.17
CA ILE A 187 11.19 -12.08 3.73
C ILE A 187 11.66 -10.88 4.55
N VAL A 188 11.57 -9.71 3.94
CA VAL A 188 11.64 -8.43 4.64
C VAL A 188 10.21 -8.02 4.98
N ASP A 189 9.85 -8.01 6.26
CA ASP A 189 8.46 -7.82 6.74
C ASP A 189 7.83 -6.50 6.26
N ASP A 190 8.66 -5.46 6.07
CA ASP A 190 8.22 -4.14 5.61
C ASP A 190 7.86 -4.11 4.11
N LEU A 191 8.33 -5.09 3.32
CA LEU A 191 8.21 -5.11 1.86
C LEU A 191 7.35 -6.25 1.34
N VAL A 192 7.35 -7.40 2.03
CA VAL A 192 6.71 -8.63 1.56
C VAL A 192 5.89 -9.23 2.69
N SER A 193 4.59 -9.38 2.48
CA SER A 193 3.71 -10.18 3.32
C SER A 193 3.69 -11.63 2.83
N VAL A 194 3.69 -12.58 3.76
CA VAL A 194 3.62 -14.02 3.43
C VAL A 194 2.25 -14.36 2.84
N ASP A 195 1.19 -13.81 3.41
CA ASP A 195 -0.18 -14.04 2.94
C ASP A 195 -0.37 -13.54 1.50
N ASP A 196 0.11 -12.32 1.19
CA ASP A 196 0.06 -11.78 -0.18
C ASP A 196 0.90 -12.62 -1.17
N LEU A 197 2.07 -13.12 -0.74
CA LEU A 197 2.88 -14.03 -1.56
C LEU A 197 2.10 -15.32 -1.89
N ILE A 198 1.40 -15.87 -0.91
CA ILE A 198 0.62 -17.09 -1.12
C ILE A 198 -0.55 -16.80 -2.06
N GLU A 199 -1.37 -15.79 -1.75
CA GLU A 199 -2.62 -15.50 -2.45
C GLU A 199 -2.41 -14.94 -3.86
N GLU A 200 -1.43 -14.04 -4.06
CA GLU A 200 -1.24 -13.32 -5.32
C GLU A 200 -0.20 -13.95 -6.26
N ARG A 201 0.61 -14.90 -5.78
CA ARG A 201 1.71 -15.49 -6.58
C ARG A 201 1.64 -17.00 -6.62
N LEU A 202 1.53 -17.66 -5.48
CA LEU A 202 1.58 -19.12 -5.42
C LEU A 202 0.25 -19.78 -5.81
N THR A 203 -0.88 -19.18 -5.44
CA THR A 203 -2.23 -19.68 -5.80
C THR A 203 -2.80 -19.06 -7.08
N VAL A 204 -2.00 -18.28 -7.81
CA VAL A 204 -2.40 -17.64 -9.09
C VAL A 204 -1.75 -18.38 -10.26
N GLU A 205 -2.34 -18.25 -11.45
CA GLU A 205 -1.73 -18.74 -12.69
C GLU A 205 -0.36 -18.06 -12.91
N PRO A 206 0.69 -18.81 -13.32
CA PRO A 206 0.70 -20.21 -13.77
C PRO A 206 0.99 -21.24 -12.66
N CYS A 207 1.30 -20.82 -11.42
CA CYS A 207 1.73 -21.75 -10.36
C CYS A 207 0.59 -22.66 -9.86
N ASN A 208 -0.66 -22.17 -9.90
CA ASN A 208 -1.87 -22.91 -9.50
C ASN A 208 -2.08 -24.23 -10.27
N GLU A 209 -1.54 -24.37 -11.49
CA GLU A 209 -1.60 -25.64 -12.24
C GLU A 209 -0.89 -26.79 -11.51
N TYR A 210 0.15 -26.46 -10.74
CA TYR A 210 0.96 -27.43 -10.00
C TYR A 210 0.65 -27.43 -8.50
N ILE A 211 0.19 -26.31 -7.96
CA ILE A 211 0.00 -26.08 -6.53
C ILE A 211 -1.50 -26.11 -6.19
N GLN A 212 -1.90 -27.04 -5.33
CA GLN A 212 -3.26 -27.10 -4.78
C GLN A 212 -3.45 -26.10 -3.63
N SER A 213 -2.47 -26.07 -2.71
CA SER A 213 -2.52 -25.20 -1.52
C SER A 213 -1.12 -24.98 -0.94
N CYS A 214 -0.98 -23.89 -0.18
CA CYS A 214 0.22 -23.56 0.56
C CYS A 214 -0.13 -23.38 2.05
N ASP A 215 0.67 -23.95 2.94
CA ASP A 215 0.50 -23.83 4.39
C ASP A 215 1.77 -23.29 5.05
N ILE A 216 1.61 -22.38 6.02
CA ILE A 216 2.70 -21.89 6.84
C ILE A 216 2.95 -22.88 7.97
N VAL A 217 4.10 -23.55 7.94
CA VAL A 217 4.51 -24.53 8.96
C VAL A 217 5.16 -23.84 10.15
N ALA A 218 6.03 -22.87 9.88
CA ALA A 218 6.74 -22.14 10.90
C ALA A 218 7.02 -20.71 10.43
N PHE A 219 6.96 -19.78 11.37
CA PHE A 219 7.28 -18.38 11.16
C PHE A 219 8.23 -17.93 12.27
N ASN A 220 9.47 -17.60 11.91
CA ASN A 220 10.51 -17.19 12.83
C ASN A 220 11.00 -15.80 12.46
N LYS A 221 10.93 -14.85 13.40
CA LYS A 221 11.53 -13.53 13.22
C LYS A 221 13.05 -13.62 13.41
N ILE A 222 13.83 -13.02 12.52
CA ILE A 222 15.30 -13.04 12.49
C ILE A 222 15.90 -11.63 12.42
#